data_AF-A0A2X1PXY9-F1
#
_entry.id   AF-A0A2X1PXY9-F1
#
_cell.length_a   1.000
_cell.length_b   1.000
_cell.length_c   1.000
_cell.angle_alpha   90.00
_cell.angle_beta   90.00
_cell.angle_gamma   90.00
#
_symmetry.space_group_name_H-M   'P 1'
#
loop_
_entity.id
_entity.type
_entity.pdbx_description
1 polymer ?
#
loop_
_entity_poly.entity_id
_entity_poly.type
_entity_poly.pdbx_seq_one_letter_code
_entity_poly.pdbx_strand_id
1 'polypeptide(L)'
;MFAKEVARRIKGSDYALLIACAYIAFMTWGGGFSGSMPLLAATPGNPVAHLMVSESNPQGIIPAVSTLFSGYNIFITLSLVICLPFITYMMMPKNGETKSIDPKLIAPDPTFDKKLDKDATLAEKMEESRFLAYTIGALGYSYLGMYFYKNGFNLTINNVNLIFLITGIVLHGSPMAYMRAIINATRSTAGILVQFPFYAGVQLMMEHSGLGGLITEFFINVANKDSFPLLTFF
;
A
#
# COMPACT_ATOMS: atom_id res chain seq x y z
N MET A 1 -3.08 6.64 12.56
CA MET A 1 -2.30 6.34 13.78
C MET A 1 -1.47 7.56 14.20
N PHE A 2 -0.53 8.04 13.37
CA PHE A 2 0.30 9.21 13.70
C PHE A 2 -0.45 10.48 14.12
N ALA A 3 -1.54 10.84 13.42
CA ALA A 3 -2.38 11.98 13.83
C ALA A 3 -2.90 11.86 15.28
N LYS A 4 -3.28 10.65 15.72
CA LYS A 4 -3.73 10.38 17.09
C LYS A 4 -2.57 10.50 18.08
N GLU A 5 -1.41 9.96 17.75
CA GLU A 5 -0.21 10.06 18.60
C GLU A 5 0.28 11.50 18.78
N VAL A 6 0.31 12.28 17.69
CA VAL A 6 0.67 13.70 17.74
C VAL A 6 -0.31 14.45 18.62
N ALA A 7 -1.61 14.23 18.48
CA ALA A 7 -2.62 14.88 19.31
C ALA A 7 -2.56 14.49 20.79
N ARG A 8 -2.12 13.26 21.13
CA ARG A 8 -1.89 12.84 22.53
C ARG A 8 -0.67 13.53 23.14
N ARG A 9 0.40 13.72 22.38
CA ARG A 9 1.70 14.20 22.90
C ARG A 9 1.89 15.71 22.80
N ILE A 10 1.37 16.34 21.75
CA ILE A 10 1.56 17.77 21.48
C ILE A 10 0.27 18.51 21.84
N LYS A 11 0.29 19.20 22.99
CA LYS A 11 -0.84 20.04 23.43
C LYS A 11 -1.02 21.21 22.47
N GLY A 12 -2.27 21.54 22.14
CA GLY A 12 -2.61 22.64 21.25
C GLY A 12 -2.56 22.30 19.75
N SER A 13 -2.28 21.06 19.37
CA SER A 13 -2.40 20.62 17.98
C SER A 13 -3.87 20.55 17.55
N ASP A 14 -4.20 21.10 16.37
CA ASP A 14 -5.54 20.97 15.80
C ASP A 14 -5.79 19.54 15.31
N TYR A 15 -6.74 18.85 15.95
CA TYR A 15 -7.00 17.45 15.67
C TYR A 15 -7.66 17.24 14.30
N ALA A 16 -8.56 18.15 13.90
CA ALA A 16 -9.23 18.05 12.60
C ALA A 16 -8.22 18.19 11.46
N LEU A 17 -7.29 19.14 11.56
CA LEU A 17 -6.20 19.32 10.60
C LEU A 17 -5.26 18.12 10.59
N LEU A 18 -4.89 17.55 11.74
CA LEU A 18 -4.06 16.34 11.78
C LEU A 18 -4.72 15.15 11.06
N ILE A 19 -6.04 14.98 11.19
CA ILE A 19 -6.79 13.96 10.45
C ILE A 19 -6.82 14.27 8.96
N ALA A 20 -7.04 15.54 8.58
CA ALA A 20 -6.97 15.98 7.19
C ALA A 20 -5.59 15.70 6.58
N CYS A 21 -4.50 16.02 7.29
CA CYS A 21 -3.12 15.71 6.86
C CYS A 21 -2.91 14.21 6.65
N ALA A 22 -3.44 13.36 7.55
CA ALA A 22 -3.35 11.91 7.41
C ALA A 22 -4.09 11.40 6.15
N TYR A 23 -5.19 12.04 5.75
CA TYR A 23 -5.90 11.72 4.52
C TYR A 23 -5.21 12.28 3.28
N ILE A 24 -4.71 13.52 3.34
CA ILE A 24 -3.96 14.16 2.25
C ILE A 24 -2.70 13.36 1.90
N ALA A 25 -2.04 12.75 2.88
CA ALA A 25 -0.89 11.87 2.65
C ALA A 25 -1.20 10.65 1.75
N PHE A 26 -2.47 10.25 1.59
CA PHE A 26 -2.83 9.19 0.62
C PHE A 26 -2.56 9.60 -0.83
N MET A 27 -2.41 10.90 -1.13
CA MET A 27 -2.11 11.38 -2.49
C MET A 27 -0.80 10.83 -3.05
N THR A 28 0.17 10.47 -2.20
CA THR A 28 1.46 9.89 -2.64
C THR A 28 1.45 8.36 -2.73
N TRP A 29 0.35 7.70 -2.35
CA TRP A 29 0.29 6.25 -2.18
C TRP A 29 0.69 5.47 -3.45
N GLY A 30 0.19 5.91 -4.62
CA GLY A 30 0.41 5.21 -5.89
C GLY A 30 1.84 5.34 -6.45
N GLY A 31 2.57 6.39 -6.07
CA GLY A 31 3.89 6.70 -6.63
C GLY A 31 5.08 6.05 -5.90
N GLY A 32 4.83 5.35 -4.80
CA GLY A 32 5.87 4.76 -3.95
C GLY A 32 6.12 3.26 -4.19
N PHE A 33 7.04 2.69 -3.42
CA PHE A 33 7.38 1.26 -3.47
C PHE A 33 6.22 0.31 -3.13
N SER A 34 5.15 0.83 -2.52
CA SER A 34 3.92 0.10 -2.22
C SER A 34 2.84 0.25 -3.30
N GLY A 35 3.15 0.85 -4.45
CA GLY A 35 2.23 1.02 -5.57
C GLY A 35 1.85 -0.33 -6.16
N SER A 36 0.61 -0.75 -5.95
CA SER A 36 0.13 -2.09 -6.35
C SER A 36 0.18 -2.29 -7.86
N MET A 37 -0.18 -1.29 -8.66
CA MET A 37 -0.17 -1.38 -10.14
C MET A 37 1.24 -1.47 -10.72
N PRO A 38 2.21 -0.59 -10.37
CA PRO A 38 3.60 -0.76 -10.79
C PRO A 38 4.20 -2.13 -10.43
N LEU A 39 3.91 -2.61 -9.21
CA LEU A 39 4.39 -3.91 -8.75
C LEU A 39 3.72 -5.08 -9.47
N LEU A 40 2.42 -4.97 -9.79
CA LEU A 40 1.69 -5.97 -10.56
C LEU A 40 2.22 -6.04 -11.98
N ALA A 41 2.43 -4.90 -12.64
CA ALA A 41 3.01 -4.82 -13.99
C ALA A 41 4.44 -5.39 -14.04
N ALA A 42 5.20 -5.29 -12.93
CA ALA A 42 6.52 -5.88 -12.79
C ALA A 42 6.50 -7.40 -12.50
N THR A 43 5.33 -7.99 -12.24
CA THR A 43 5.20 -9.39 -11.84
C THR A 43 4.96 -10.29 -13.06
N PRO A 44 5.75 -11.36 -13.26
CA PRO A 44 5.50 -12.33 -14.32
C PRO A 44 4.12 -13.00 -14.19
N GLY A 45 3.43 -13.19 -15.33
CA GLY A 45 2.11 -13.82 -15.36
C GLY A 45 0.98 -12.94 -14.81
N ASN A 46 1.19 -11.63 -14.71
CA ASN A 46 0.15 -10.70 -14.29
C ASN A 46 -0.98 -10.63 -15.33
N PRO A 47 -2.24 -10.32 -14.92
CA PRO A 47 -3.40 -10.40 -15.80
C PRO A 47 -3.39 -9.38 -16.94
N VAL A 48 -2.62 -8.29 -16.82
CA VAL A 48 -2.55 -7.22 -17.83
C VAL A 48 -1.34 -7.33 -18.75
N ALA A 49 -0.46 -8.32 -18.52
CA ALA A 49 0.78 -8.48 -19.29
C ALA A 49 0.50 -8.63 -20.79
N HIS A 50 -0.56 -9.38 -21.14
CA HIS A 50 -0.93 -9.63 -22.53
C HIS A 50 -1.25 -8.35 -23.32
N LEU A 51 -1.71 -7.29 -22.64
CA LEU A 51 -1.98 -5.97 -23.25
C LEU A 51 -0.69 -5.17 -23.54
N MET A 52 0.42 -5.57 -22.94
CA MET A 52 1.70 -4.85 -22.99
C MET A 52 2.76 -5.60 -23.80
N VAL A 53 2.37 -6.70 -24.46
CA VAL A 53 3.26 -7.47 -25.33
C VAL A 53 3.57 -6.66 -26.59
N SER A 54 4.85 -6.50 -26.88
CA SER A 54 5.34 -5.92 -28.13
C SER A 54 6.60 -6.66 -28.59
N GLU A 55 7.08 -6.36 -29.80
CA GLU A 55 8.35 -6.92 -30.30
C GLU A 55 9.52 -6.65 -29.31
N SER A 56 9.52 -5.49 -28.65
CA SER A 56 10.54 -5.11 -27.66
C SER A 56 10.23 -5.59 -26.24
N ASN A 57 9.01 -6.08 -25.96
CA ASN A 57 8.59 -6.58 -24.65
C ASN A 57 7.72 -7.85 -24.79
N PRO A 58 8.30 -8.99 -25.18
CA PRO A 58 7.53 -10.21 -25.48
C PRO A 58 6.81 -10.79 -24.26
N GLN A 59 7.26 -10.44 -23.04
CA GLN A 59 6.65 -10.91 -21.80
C GLN A 59 5.57 -9.96 -21.26
N GLY A 60 5.45 -8.75 -21.82
CA GLY A 60 4.49 -7.75 -21.33
C GLY A 60 4.76 -7.27 -19.90
N ILE A 61 5.98 -7.43 -19.40
CA ILE A 61 6.36 -7.05 -18.03
C ILE A 61 6.98 -5.66 -18.07
N ILE A 62 6.57 -4.80 -17.15
CA ILE A 62 7.18 -3.47 -16.97
C ILE A 62 7.92 -3.45 -15.63
N PRO A 63 9.27 -3.45 -15.62
CA PRO A 63 10.04 -3.44 -14.39
C PRO A 63 9.68 -2.25 -13.48
N ALA A 64 9.55 -2.49 -12.18
CA ALA A 64 9.20 -1.44 -11.21
C ALA A 64 10.17 -0.25 -11.23
N VAL A 65 11.43 -0.47 -11.61
CA VAL A 65 12.42 0.61 -11.75
C VAL A 65 12.03 1.58 -12.87
N SER A 66 11.54 1.07 -13.99
CA SER A 66 11.15 1.91 -15.15
C SER A 66 9.91 2.77 -14.88
N THR A 67 9.07 2.36 -13.91
CA THR A 67 7.85 3.09 -13.54
C THR A 67 8.10 4.01 -12.35
N LEU A 68 8.50 3.44 -11.20
CA LEU A 68 8.68 4.16 -9.95
C LEU A 68 9.83 5.18 -10.01
N PHE A 69 10.89 4.89 -10.76
CA PHE A 69 12.02 5.81 -10.93
C PHE A 69 11.95 6.60 -12.25
N SER A 70 10.79 6.61 -12.92
CA SER A 70 10.58 7.51 -14.05
C SER A 70 10.65 8.96 -13.58
N GLY A 71 11.21 9.84 -14.43
CA GLY A 71 11.35 11.26 -14.10
C GLY A 71 10.01 11.93 -13.74
N TYR A 72 8.93 11.56 -14.41
CA TYR A 72 7.58 12.07 -14.13
C TYR A 72 7.07 11.62 -12.74
N ASN A 73 7.22 10.34 -12.39
CA ASN A 73 6.77 9.85 -11.08
C ASN A 73 7.59 10.47 -9.94
N ILE A 74 8.92 10.57 -10.11
CA ILE A 74 9.79 11.22 -9.13
C ILE A 74 9.39 12.69 -8.97
N PHE A 75 9.20 13.42 -10.08
CA PHE A 75 8.81 14.82 -10.05
C PHE A 75 7.49 15.03 -9.31
N ILE A 76 6.43 14.27 -9.65
CA ILE A 76 5.12 14.38 -8.99
C ILE A 76 5.22 13.99 -7.52
N THR A 77 5.84 12.86 -7.21
CA THR A 77 5.96 12.36 -5.83
C THR A 77 6.74 13.33 -4.95
N LEU A 78 7.89 13.84 -5.42
CA LEU A 78 8.67 14.83 -4.68
C LEU A 78 7.92 16.15 -4.54
N SER A 79 7.24 16.61 -5.60
CA SER A 79 6.42 17.82 -5.56
C SER A 79 5.33 17.69 -4.49
N LEU A 80 4.64 16.56 -4.40
CA LEU A 80 3.63 16.32 -3.36
C LEU A 80 4.26 16.24 -1.97
N VAL A 81 5.36 15.49 -1.80
CA VAL A 81 6.06 15.37 -0.51
C VAL A 81 6.55 16.72 0.01
N ILE A 82 6.94 17.63 -0.89
CA ILE A 82 7.40 18.97 -0.52
C ILE A 82 6.21 19.92 -0.33
N CYS A 83 5.30 20.02 -1.30
CA CYS A 83 4.21 21.00 -1.30
C CYS A 83 3.12 20.70 -0.26
N LEU A 84 2.77 19.43 -0.02
CA LEU A 84 1.67 19.09 0.91
C LEU A 84 1.95 19.56 2.35
N PRO A 85 3.16 19.39 2.93
CA PRO A 85 3.51 20.01 4.20
C PRO A 85 3.35 21.54 4.21
N PHE A 86 3.75 22.24 3.15
CA PHE A 86 3.58 23.70 3.09
C PHE A 86 2.10 24.10 3.03
N ILE A 87 1.31 23.43 2.19
CA ILE A 87 -0.13 23.70 2.07
C ILE A 87 -0.82 23.44 3.40
N THR A 88 -0.56 22.29 4.03
CA THR A 88 -1.16 21.94 5.33
C THR A 88 -0.67 22.84 6.46
N TYR A 89 0.56 23.35 6.41
CA TYR A 89 1.06 24.39 7.31
C TYR A 89 0.29 25.70 7.14
N MET A 90 0.02 26.12 5.91
CA MET A 90 -0.78 27.32 5.62
C MET A 90 -2.25 27.18 6.07
N MET A 91 -2.74 25.94 6.22
CA MET A 91 -4.07 25.65 6.75
C MET A 91 -4.13 25.63 8.28
N MET A 92 -3.01 25.85 8.99
CA MET A 92 -3.04 25.90 10.45
C MET A 92 -3.95 27.05 10.93
N PRO A 93 -4.90 26.75 11.83
CA PRO A 93 -5.79 27.77 12.37
C PRO A 93 -4.99 28.80 13.19
N LYS A 94 -5.51 30.02 13.27
CA LYS A 94 -4.89 31.09 14.08
C LYS A 94 -4.94 30.73 15.57
N ASN A 95 -4.03 31.33 16.34
CA ASN A 95 -3.95 31.14 17.78
C ASN A 95 -5.33 31.39 18.43
N GLY A 96 -5.87 30.36 19.10
CA GLY A 96 -7.19 30.41 19.76
C GLY A 96 -8.33 29.74 18.98
N GLU A 97 -8.15 29.43 17.69
CA GLU A 97 -9.15 28.71 16.85
C GLU A 97 -8.86 27.20 16.75
N THR A 98 -7.75 26.74 17.33
CA THR A 98 -7.33 25.35 17.33
C THR A 98 -8.35 24.44 18.01
N LYS A 99 -8.88 23.46 17.26
CA LYS A 99 -9.76 22.42 17.78
C LYS A 99 -8.93 21.24 18.27
N SER A 100 -8.42 21.36 19.49
CA SER A 100 -7.76 20.24 20.18
C SER A 100 -8.79 19.23 20.69
N ILE A 101 -8.44 17.94 20.65
CA ILE A 101 -9.21 16.87 21.28
C ILE A 101 -8.64 16.58 22.67
N ASP A 102 -9.49 16.28 23.67
CA ASP A 102 -9.02 15.73 24.93
C ASP A 102 -8.36 14.35 24.66
N PRO A 103 -7.08 14.15 25.01
CA PRO A 103 -6.41 12.86 24.82
C PRO A 103 -7.16 11.67 25.41
N LYS A 104 -7.99 11.87 26.46
CA LYS A 104 -8.82 10.82 27.06
C LYS A 104 -9.92 10.30 26.14
N LEU A 105 -10.36 11.10 25.16
CA LEU A 105 -11.34 10.70 24.15
C LEU A 105 -10.72 9.90 23.00
N ILE A 106 -9.38 9.91 22.89
CA ILE A 106 -8.67 9.10 21.89
C ILE A 106 -8.57 7.69 22.45
N ALA A 107 -9.37 6.76 21.90
CA ALA A 107 -9.32 5.35 22.28
C ALA A 107 -7.88 4.82 22.27
N PRO A 108 -7.49 4.01 23.29
CA PRO A 108 -6.17 3.40 23.33
C PRO A 108 -5.97 2.49 22.12
N ASP A 109 -4.73 2.34 21.68
CA ASP A 109 -4.44 1.43 20.60
C ASP A 109 -4.68 -0.02 21.06
N PRO A 110 -5.28 -0.86 20.21
CA PRO A 110 -5.55 -2.25 20.56
C PRO A 110 -4.23 -2.99 20.77
N THR A 111 -4.15 -3.76 21.86
CA THR A 111 -3.06 -4.71 22.09
C THR A 111 -3.47 -6.08 21.54
N PHE A 112 -2.57 -6.71 20.78
CA PHE A 112 -2.84 -8.02 20.16
C PHE A 112 -2.13 -9.19 20.85
N ASP A 113 -1.39 -8.91 21.93
CA ASP A 113 -0.74 -9.94 22.75
C ASP A 113 -1.78 -10.70 23.57
N LYS A 114 -1.68 -12.04 23.56
CA LYS A 114 -2.47 -12.91 24.43
C LYS A 114 -1.61 -13.30 25.64
N LYS A 115 -2.12 -13.06 26.85
CA LYS A 115 -1.53 -13.67 28.05
C LYS A 115 -1.95 -15.14 28.08
N LEU A 116 -0.97 -16.04 28.07
CA LEU A 116 -1.21 -17.47 28.13
C LEU A 116 -1.47 -17.91 29.57
N ASP A 117 -2.43 -18.81 29.75
CA ASP A 117 -2.64 -19.50 31.02
C ASP A 117 -1.50 -20.49 31.30
N LYS A 118 -1.31 -20.85 32.57
CA LYS A 118 -0.26 -21.79 32.99
C LYS A 118 -0.42 -23.16 32.31
N ASP A 119 -1.67 -23.56 32.11
CA ASP A 119 -2.06 -24.84 31.51
C ASP A 119 -2.23 -24.77 29.98
N ALA A 120 -1.81 -23.65 29.36
CA ALA A 120 -1.88 -23.50 27.91
C ALA A 120 -1.15 -24.64 27.18
N THR A 121 -1.76 -25.11 26.10
CA THR A 121 -1.26 -26.23 25.32
C THR A 121 0.08 -25.89 24.66
N LEU A 122 0.85 -26.91 24.28
CA LEU A 122 2.12 -26.70 23.56
C LEU A 122 1.89 -25.94 22.24
N ALA A 123 0.79 -26.25 21.52
CA ALA A 123 0.42 -25.57 20.29
C ALA A 123 0.20 -24.06 20.52
N GLU A 124 -0.60 -23.68 21.51
CA GLU A 124 -0.82 -22.27 21.85
C GLU A 124 0.47 -21.55 22.27
N LYS A 125 1.34 -22.23 23.03
CA LYS A 125 2.65 -21.69 23.41
C LYS A 125 3.54 -21.44 22.19
N MET A 126 3.49 -22.30 21.18
CA MET A 126 4.24 -22.13 19.94
C MET A 126 3.68 -20.99 19.09
N GLU A 127 2.36 -20.92 18.93
CA GLU A 127 1.66 -19.90 18.15
C GLU A 127 1.83 -18.47 18.71
N GLU A 128 2.01 -18.34 20.02
CA GLU A 128 2.31 -17.07 20.69
C GLU A 128 3.82 -16.82 20.89
N SER A 129 4.67 -17.71 20.38
CA SER A 129 6.11 -17.65 20.62
C SER A 129 6.82 -16.59 19.77
N ARG A 130 7.61 -15.74 20.44
CA ARG A 130 8.57 -14.83 19.79
C ARG A 130 9.65 -15.56 19.02
N PHE A 131 10.06 -16.72 19.51
CA PHE A 131 11.06 -17.52 18.82
C PHE A 131 10.54 -17.98 17.45
N LEU A 132 9.27 -18.38 17.36
CA LEU A 132 8.66 -18.78 16.10
C LEU A 132 8.55 -17.59 15.13
N ALA A 133 8.09 -16.42 15.61
CA ALA A 133 8.03 -15.21 14.79
C ALA A 133 9.40 -14.83 14.21
N TYR A 134 10.46 -14.85 15.02
CA TYR A 134 11.81 -14.52 14.55
C TYR A 134 12.41 -15.59 13.65
N THR A 135 12.05 -16.86 13.83
CA THR A 135 12.49 -17.93 12.91
C THR A 135 11.85 -17.75 11.53
N ILE A 136 10.53 -17.48 11.47
CA ILE A 136 9.84 -17.14 10.22
C ILE A 136 10.46 -15.87 9.60
N GLY A 137 10.72 -14.87 10.45
CA GLY A 137 11.49 -13.67 10.16
C GLY A 137 12.79 -13.94 9.40
N ALA A 138 13.68 -14.70 10.05
CA ALA A 138 14.99 -15.02 9.56
C ALA A 138 14.94 -15.80 8.24
N LEU A 139 14.09 -16.82 8.14
CA LEU A 139 13.94 -17.60 6.90
C LEU A 139 13.41 -16.73 5.75
N GLY A 140 12.40 -15.91 6.03
CA GLY A 140 11.81 -15.02 5.05
C GLY A 140 12.78 -13.95 4.54
N TYR A 141 13.50 -13.27 5.45
CA TYR A 141 14.53 -12.31 5.05
C TYR A 141 15.72 -12.97 4.35
N SER A 142 16.09 -14.20 4.73
CA SER A 142 17.12 -14.97 4.02
C SER A 142 16.71 -15.27 2.59
N TYR A 143 15.46 -15.70 2.38
CA TYR A 143 14.89 -15.89 1.05
C TYR A 143 14.91 -14.59 0.23
N LEU A 144 14.44 -13.48 0.81
CA LEU A 144 14.46 -12.17 0.15
C LEU A 144 15.89 -11.73 -0.20
N GLY A 145 16.85 -11.94 0.71
CA GLY A 145 18.26 -11.67 0.46
C GLY A 145 18.81 -12.48 -0.71
N MET A 146 18.54 -13.78 -0.76
CA MET A 146 18.90 -14.63 -1.89
C MET A 146 18.21 -14.20 -3.19
N TYR A 147 16.95 -13.79 -3.12
CA TYR A 147 16.18 -13.33 -4.27
C TYR A 147 16.82 -12.08 -4.88
N PHE A 148 17.07 -11.04 -4.06
CA PHE A 148 17.65 -9.79 -4.54
C PHE A 148 19.13 -9.95 -4.95
N TYR A 149 19.86 -10.89 -4.34
CA TYR A 149 21.21 -11.22 -4.78
C TYR A 149 21.23 -11.82 -6.19
N LYS A 150 20.29 -12.72 -6.50
CA LYS A 150 20.22 -13.39 -7.82
C LYS A 150 19.60 -12.52 -8.91
N ASN A 151 18.57 -11.75 -8.57
CA ASN A 151 17.73 -11.03 -9.55
C ASN A 151 18.00 -9.52 -9.59
N GLY A 152 18.91 -9.01 -8.77
CA GLY A 152 19.13 -7.58 -8.58
C GLY A 152 17.91 -6.90 -7.94
N PHE A 153 17.80 -5.58 -8.10
CA PHE A 153 16.68 -4.78 -7.58
C PHE A 153 15.39 -4.98 -8.40
N ASN A 154 14.78 -6.16 -8.28
CA ASN A 154 13.55 -6.54 -8.97
C ASN A 154 12.38 -6.60 -7.99
N LEU A 155 11.65 -5.48 -7.86
CA LEU A 155 10.45 -5.41 -7.03
C LEU A 155 9.23 -5.95 -7.78
N THR A 156 8.60 -6.96 -7.19
CA THR A 156 7.33 -7.54 -7.64
C THR A 156 6.31 -7.44 -6.52
N ILE A 157 5.03 -7.58 -6.85
CA ILE A 157 3.96 -7.57 -5.84
C ILE A 157 4.15 -8.67 -4.81
N ASN A 158 4.65 -9.83 -5.25
CA ASN A 158 4.87 -11.00 -4.40
C ASN A 158 5.96 -10.74 -3.35
N ASN A 159 7.09 -10.17 -3.76
CA ASN A 159 8.19 -9.92 -2.84
C ASN A 159 7.87 -8.80 -1.85
N VAL A 160 7.17 -7.75 -2.30
CA VAL A 160 6.72 -6.67 -1.42
C VAL A 160 5.67 -7.18 -0.42
N ASN A 161 4.71 -7.99 -0.86
CA ASN A 161 3.76 -8.65 0.04
C ASN A 161 4.46 -9.55 1.06
N LEU A 162 5.47 -10.29 0.62
CA LEU A 162 6.28 -11.13 1.49
C LEU A 162 7.06 -10.29 2.53
N ILE A 163 7.65 -9.16 2.11
CA ILE A 163 8.28 -8.19 3.02
C ILE A 163 7.26 -7.72 4.06
N PHE A 164 6.07 -7.29 3.66
CA PHE A 164 5.03 -6.84 4.60
C PHE A 164 4.58 -7.94 5.56
N LEU A 165 4.39 -9.16 5.06
CA LEU A 165 4.01 -10.32 5.87
C LEU A 165 5.07 -10.62 6.93
N ILE A 166 6.33 -10.79 6.53
CA ILE A 166 7.43 -11.14 7.43
C ILE A 166 7.68 -10.01 8.43
N THR A 167 7.76 -8.77 7.94
CA THR A 167 7.98 -7.58 8.79
C THR A 167 6.84 -7.45 9.79
N GLY A 168 5.60 -7.67 9.35
CA GLY A 168 4.41 -7.65 10.20
C GLY A 168 4.47 -8.68 11.32
N ILE A 169 4.82 -9.94 11.00
CA ILE A 169 5.00 -11.02 11.98
C ILE A 169 6.10 -10.68 12.99
N VAL A 170 7.26 -10.22 12.52
CA VAL A 170 8.40 -9.88 13.38
C VAL A 170 8.08 -8.72 14.31
N LEU A 171 7.44 -7.66 13.80
CA LEU A 171 7.07 -6.48 14.59
C LEU A 171 5.98 -6.76 15.62
N HIS A 172 5.05 -7.68 15.34
CA HIS A 172 4.02 -8.10 16.30
C HIS A 172 4.53 -9.14 17.30
N GLY A 173 5.73 -9.69 17.10
CA GLY A 173 6.38 -10.59 18.05
C GLY A 173 5.77 -11.98 18.15
N SER A 174 4.56 -12.27 17.67
CA SER A 174 4.05 -13.64 17.51
C SER A 174 3.18 -13.77 16.26
N PRO A 175 3.14 -14.96 15.61
CA PRO A 175 2.23 -15.20 14.50
C PRO A 175 0.78 -14.90 14.85
N MET A 176 0.31 -15.30 16.04
CA MET A 176 -1.07 -15.06 16.45
C MET A 176 -1.37 -13.61 16.80
N ALA A 177 -0.41 -12.85 17.35
CA ALA A 177 -0.56 -11.41 17.54
C ALA A 177 -0.71 -10.70 16.19
N TYR A 178 0.10 -11.08 15.19
CA TYR A 178 -0.05 -10.56 13.82
C TYR A 178 -1.40 -10.92 13.20
N MET A 179 -1.85 -12.18 13.33
CA MET A 179 -3.16 -12.60 12.83
C MET A 179 -4.32 -11.80 13.45
N ARG A 180 -4.28 -11.57 14.77
CA ARG A 180 -5.28 -10.73 15.46
C ARG A 180 -5.24 -9.29 14.97
N ALA A 181 -4.05 -8.74 14.71
CA ALA A 181 -3.90 -7.40 14.13
C ALA A 181 -4.50 -7.32 12.73
N ILE A 182 -4.26 -8.31 11.87
CA ILE A 182 -4.83 -8.39 10.51
C ILE A 182 -6.36 -8.50 10.55
N ILE A 183 -6.93 -9.32 11.44
CA ILE A 183 -8.39 -9.43 11.60
C ILE A 183 -8.98 -8.06 11.98
N ASN A 184 -8.35 -7.35 12.91
CA ASN A 184 -8.79 -6.03 13.31
C ASN A 184 -8.70 -5.01 12.17
N ALA A 185 -7.59 -4.99 11.42
CA ALA A 185 -7.39 -4.09 10.29
C ALA A 185 -8.36 -4.37 9.13
N THR A 186 -8.61 -5.65 8.84
CA THR A 186 -9.51 -6.12 7.78
C THR A 186 -10.93 -5.57 7.93
N ARG A 187 -11.41 -5.36 9.16
CA ARG A 187 -12.74 -4.77 9.40
C ARG A 187 -12.88 -3.38 8.78
N SER A 188 -11.82 -2.57 8.81
CA SER A 188 -11.81 -1.23 8.22
C SER A 188 -11.68 -1.24 6.69
N THR A 189 -11.25 -2.35 6.10
CA THR A 189 -11.07 -2.49 4.63
C THR A 189 -12.05 -3.48 4.00
N ALA A 190 -13.03 -3.99 4.75
CA ALA A 190 -13.97 -5.02 4.29
C ALA A 190 -14.71 -4.62 3.00
N GLY A 191 -15.14 -3.36 2.91
CA GLY A 191 -15.79 -2.84 1.70
C GLY A 191 -14.88 -2.92 0.47
N ILE A 192 -13.59 -2.62 0.61
CA ILE A 192 -12.61 -2.69 -0.48
C ILE A 192 -12.36 -4.15 -0.88
N LEU A 193 -12.23 -5.05 0.10
CA LEU A 193 -12.01 -6.48 -0.15
C LEU A 193 -13.14 -7.13 -0.94
N VAL A 194 -14.39 -6.71 -0.69
CA VAL A 194 -15.55 -7.18 -1.45
C VAL A 194 -15.60 -6.56 -2.84
N GLN A 195 -15.27 -5.27 -2.99
CA GLN A 195 -15.36 -4.55 -4.28
C GLN A 195 -14.34 -5.00 -5.33
N PHE A 196 -13.09 -5.29 -4.93
CA PHE A 196 -12.01 -5.59 -5.88
C PHE A 196 -12.29 -6.81 -6.79
N PRO A 197 -12.84 -7.94 -6.27
CA PRO A 197 -13.29 -9.04 -7.11
C PRO A 197 -14.34 -8.65 -8.15
N PHE A 198 -15.28 -7.76 -7.82
CA PHE A 198 -16.26 -7.27 -8.79
C PHE A 198 -15.61 -6.40 -9.86
N TYR A 199 -14.65 -5.54 -9.50
CA TYR A 199 -13.91 -4.74 -10.49
C TYR A 199 -13.12 -5.62 -11.47
N ALA A 200 -12.43 -6.65 -10.96
CA ALA A 200 -11.76 -7.63 -11.80
C ALA A 200 -12.75 -8.39 -12.70
N GLY A 201 -13.92 -8.77 -12.16
CA GLY A 201 -14.98 -9.42 -12.94
C GLY A 201 -15.53 -8.54 -14.06
N VAL A 202 -15.79 -7.25 -13.79
CA VAL A 202 -16.24 -6.29 -14.81
C VAL A 202 -15.17 -6.09 -15.88
N GLN A 203 -13.89 -5.95 -15.49
CA GLN A 203 -12.78 -5.84 -16.43
C GLN A 203 -12.72 -7.06 -17.36
N LEU A 204 -12.80 -8.28 -16.81
CA LEU A 204 -12.80 -9.51 -17.62
C LEU A 204 -14.01 -9.60 -18.55
N MET A 205 -15.20 -9.18 -18.10
CA MET A 205 -16.38 -9.13 -18.97
C MET A 205 -16.21 -8.10 -20.11
N MET A 206 -15.61 -6.94 -19.83
CA MET A 206 -15.31 -5.93 -20.85
C MET A 206 -14.28 -6.43 -21.87
N GLU A 207 -13.28 -7.18 -21.43
CA GLU A 207 -12.27 -7.79 -22.29
C GLU A 207 -12.88 -8.88 -23.19
N HIS A 208 -13.59 -9.84 -22.61
CA HIS A 208 -14.21 -10.95 -23.35
C HIS A 208 -15.34 -10.52 -24.29
N SER A 209 -16.07 -9.45 -23.96
CA SER A 209 -17.10 -8.90 -24.85
C SER A 209 -16.55 -8.09 -26.02
N GLY A 210 -15.25 -7.77 -26.02
CA GLY A 210 -14.62 -6.88 -27.02
C GLY A 210 -14.90 -5.40 -26.79
N LEU A 211 -15.68 -5.04 -25.75
CA LEU A 211 -16.02 -3.65 -25.45
C LEU A 211 -14.78 -2.80 -25.13
N GLY A 212 -13.80 -3.37 -24.41
CA GLY A 212 -12.53 -2.70 -24.13
C GLY A 212 -11.76 -2.33 -25.40
N GLY A 213 -11.79 -3.22 -26.40
CA GLY A 213 -11.17 -2.98 -27.72
C GLY A 213 -11.85 -1.82 -28.46
N LEU A 214 -13.18 -1.80 -28.51
CA LEU A 214 -13.95 -0.74 -29.16
C LEU A 214 -13.68 0.64 -28.55
N ILE A 215 -13.62 0.72 -27.22
CA ILE A 215 -13.27 1.97 -26.51
C ILE A 215 -11.84 2.39 -26.85
N THR A 216 -10.90 1.44 -26.87
CA THR A 216 -9.49 1.71 -27.21
C THR A 216 -9.35 2.24 -28.64
N GLU A 217 -10.01 1.61 -29.62
CA GLU A 217 -10.02 2.07 -31.01
C GLU A 217 -10.62 3.47 -31.15
N PHE A 218 -11.70 3.77 -30.42
CA PHE A 218 -12.28 5.11 -30.40
C PHE A 218 -11.24 6.16 -29.97
N PHE A 219 -10.54 5.92 -28.85
CA PHE A 219 -9.52 6.86 -28.38
C PHE A 219 -8.31 6.93 -29.30
N ILE A 220 -7.87 5.83 -29.91
CA ILE A 220 -6.79 5.83 -30.91
C ILE A 220 -7.15 6.72 -32.11
N ASN A 221 -8.41 6.67 -32.58
CA ASN A 221 -8.86 7.45 -33.73
C ASN A 221 -9.04 8.94 -33.43
N VAL A 222 -9.31 9.30 -32.18
CA VAL A 222 -9.50 10.70 -31.75
C VAL A 222 -8.20 11.34 -31.23
N ALA A 223 -7.29 10.53 -30.69
CA ALA A 223 -6.03 11.01 -30.14
C ALA A 223 -5.03 11.41 -31.23
N ASN A 224 -4.28 12.47 -30.96
CA ASN A 224 -3.12 12.88 -31.73
C ASN A 224 -1.93 13.10 -30.78
N LYS A 225 -0.76 13.44 -31.33
CA LYS A 225 0.48 13.64 -30.54
C LYS A 225 0.31 14.58 -29.34
N ASP A 226 -0.50 15.62 -29.49
CA ASP A 226 -0.68 16.66 -28.48
C ASP A 226 -1.80 16.31 -27.48
N SER A 227 -2.85 15.60 -27.91
CA SER A 227 -3.97 15.18 -27.04
C SER A 227 -3.74 13.85 -26.33
N PHE A 228 -2.85 12.99 -26.82
CA PHE A 228 -2.61 11.65 -26.27
C PHE A 228 -2.16 11.66 -24.80
N PRO A 229 -1.21 12.51 -24.36
CA PRO A 229 -0.82 12.56 -22.94
C PRO A 229 -1.97 12.97 -22.02
N LEU A 230 -2.91 13.80 -22.50
CA LEU A 230 -4.10 14.19 -21.74
C LEU A 230 -5.09 13.03 -21.65
N LEU A 231 -5.41 12.41 -22.79
CA LEU A 231 -6.39 11.31 -22.89
C LEU A 231 -5.95 10.03 -22.17
N THR A 232 -4.65 9.86 -21.91
CA THR A 232 -4.10 8.70 -21.20
C THR A 232 -3.90 8.95 -19.70
N PHE A 233 -4.01 10.20 -19.26
CA PHE A 233 -3.91 10.58 -17.85
C PHE A 233 -5.26 10.48 -17.12
N PHE A 234 -6.38 10.57 -17.85
CA PHE A 234 -7.75 10.43 -17.34
C PHE A 234 -8.33 9.05 -17.68
#